data_AF-A0A2W6RYF7-F1
#
_entry.id   AF-A0A2W6RYF7-F1
#
_cell.length_a   1.000
_cell.length_b   1.000
_cell.length_c   1.000
_cell.angle_alpha   90.00
_cell.angle_beta   90.00
_cell.angle_gamma   90.00
#
_symmetry.space_group_name_H-M   'P 1'
#
loop_
_entity.id
_entity.type
_entity.pdbx_description
1 polymer ?
#
loop_
_entity_poly.entity_id
_entity_poly.type
_entity_poly.pdbx_seq_one_letter_code
_entity_poly.pdbx_strand_id
1 'polypeptide(L)'
;MPLITTAAIAALYPFLIELAKKSAEKVVDTSSEKLTEGSIDWLKSLFFKNNEPKNALKELIDAPEDKERQNVIKAIIENSIEDNPENDKFLKEILNKVPKTETSIYKSKNVNTGDVNTQGGNFRIGDDYGV
;
A
#
# COMPACT_ATOMS: atom_id res chain seq x y z
N MET A 1 15.22 -16.06 -2.64
CA MET A 1 15.18 -14.59 -2.41
C MET A 1 13.72 -14.20 -2.35
N PRO A 2 13.30 -13.22 -1.52
CA PRO A 2 11.93 -12.73 -1.60
C PRO A 2 11.70 -12.13 -3.00
N LEU A 3 10.67 -12.60 -3.70
CA LEU A 3 10.30 -12.13 -5.03
C LEU A 3 9.71 -10.71 -4.96
N ILE A 4 9.15 -10.35 -3.79
CA ILE A 4 8.49 -9.07 -3.55
C ILE A 4 9.10 -8.40 -2.32
N THR A 5 9.31 -7.08 -2.41
CA THR A 5 9.81 -6.29 -1.28
C THR A 5 8.73 -6.12 -0.21
N THR A 6 9.15 -6.05 1.05
CA THR A 6 8.25 -5.76 2.18
C THR A 6 7.51 -4.42 2.00
N ALA A 7 8.15 -3.43 1.37
CA ALA A 7 7.54 -2.13 1.09
C ALA A 7 6.40 -2.21 0.06
N ALA A 8 6.58 -2.99 -1.01
CA ALA A 8 5.53 -3.22 -2.01
C ALA A 8 4.31 -3.91 -1.38
N ILE A 9 4.56 -4.95 -0.59
CA ILE A 9 3.53 -5.66 0.16
C ILE A 9 2.81 -4.72 1.16
N ALA A 10 3.54 -3.87 1.88
CA ALA A 10 2.96 -2.92 2.81
C ALA A 10 2.04 -1.90 2.14
N ALA A 11 2.40 -1.42 0.94
CA ALA A 11 1.55 -0.54 0.15
C ALA A 11 0.27 -1.22 -0.35
N LEU A 12 0.30 -2.55 -0.51
CA LEU A 12 -0.85 -3.34 -0.98
C LEU A 12 -1.88 -3.60 0.13
N TYR A 13 -1.48 -3.72 1.40
CA TYR A 13 -2.39 -4.02 2.51
C TYR A 13 -3.59 -3.07 2.66
N PRO A 14 -3.44 -1.73 2.68
CA PRO A 14 -4.59 -0.85 2.80
C PRO A 14 -5.58 -1.06 1.65
N PHE A 15 -5.08 -1.36 0.45
CA PHE A 15 -5.94 -1.69 -0.69
C PHE A 15 -6.67 -3.03 -0.51
N LEU A 16 -5.98 -4.08 -0.06
CA LEU A 16 -6.62 -5.38 0.23
C LEU A 16 -7.71 -5.27 1.31
N ILE A 17 -7.43 -4.50 2.35
CA ILE A 17 -8.38 -4.23 3.44
C ILE A 17 -9.57 -3.44 2.91
N GLU A 18 -9.34 -2.42 2.09
CA GLU A 18 -10.43 -1.66 1.47
C GLU A 18 -11.27 -2.54 0.55
N LEU A 19 -10.63 -3.38 -0.27
CA LEU A 19 -11.28 -4.33 -1.19
C LEU A 19 -12.07 -5.43 -0.50
N ALA A 20 -11.76 -5.73 0.77
CA ALA A 20 -12.55 -6.63 1.59
C ALA A 20 -13.71 -5.93 2.31
N LYS A 21 -13.50 -4.68 2.74
CA LYS A 21 -14.50 -3.88 3.49
C LYS A 21 -15.59 -3.33 2.57
N LYS A 22 -15.19 -2.81 1.41
CA LYS A 22 -16.09 -2.42 0.33
C LYS A 22 -16.23 -3.65 -0.56
N SER A 23 -17.44 -3.99 -1.00
CA SER A 23 -17.59 -5.05 -2.00
C SER A 23 -16.65 -4.76 -3.19
N ALA A 24 -16.00 -5.79 -3.73
CA ALA A 24 -14.94 -5.61 -4.73
C ALA A 24 -15.37 -4.72 -5.92
N GLU A 25 -16.65 -4.71 -6.25
CA GLU A 25 -17.26 -3.84 -7.26
C GLU A 25 -17.10 -2.34 -6.96
N LYS A 26 -17.20 -1.91 -5.69
CA LYS A 26 -17.10 -0.49 -5.31
C LYS A 26 -15.67 0.04 -5.24
N VAL A 27 -14.69 -0.82 -4.95
CA VAL A 27 -13.27 -0.42 -4.86
C VAL A 27 -12.65 -0.18 -6.23
N VAL A 28 -13.09 -0.94 -7.22
CA VAL A 28 -12.73 -0.75 -8.62
C VAL A 28 -13.20 0.61 -9.15
N ASP A 29 -14.35 1.09 -8.69
CA ASP A 29 -14.88 2.43 -9.03
C ASP A 29 -14.22 3.58 -8.26
N THR A 30 -13.66 3.34 -7.07
CA THR A 30 -13.09 4.41 -6.23
C THR A 30 -11.61 4.69 -6.57
N SER A 31 -10.90 3.72 -7.13
CA SER A 31 -9.52 3.91 -7.59
C SER A 31 -9.56 4.68 -8.91
N SER A 32 -9.16 5.96 -8.90
CA SER A 32 -9.24 6.91 -10.01
C SER A 32 -8.54 6.45 -11.31
N GLU A 33 -7.72 5.40 -11.24
CA GLU A 33 -7.20 4.66 -12.38
C GLU A 33 -7.71 3.22 -12.31
N LYS A 34 -8.69 2.88 -13.16
CA LYS A 34 -9.29 1.54 -13.22
C LYS A 34 -8.21 0.47 -13.39
N LEU A 35 -8.08 -0.41 -12.40
CA LEU A 35 -7.30 -1.65 -12.53
C LEU A 35 -7.86 -2.47 -13.71
N THR A 36 -7.00 -3.19 -14.41
CA THR A 36 -7.44 -4.16 -15.41
C THR A 36 -8.29 -5.25 -14.76
N GLU A 37 -9.27 -5.76 -15.50
CA GLU A 37 -10.09 -6.90 -15.06
C GLU A 37 -9.21 -8.09 -14.66
N GLY A 38 -8.14 -8.36 -15.42
CA GLY A 38 -7.16 -9.41 -15.09
C GLY A 38 -6.48 -9.23 -13.74
N SER A 39 -6.10 -8.00 -13.37
CA SER A 39 -5.52 -7.72 -12.06
C SER A 39 -6.51 -7.93 -10.93
N ILE A 40 -7.77 -7.53 -11.14
CA ILE A 40 -8.86 -7.69 -10.17
C ILE A 40 -9.20 -9.17 -9.99
N ASP A 41 -9.35 -9.91 -11.09
CA ASP A 41 -9.68 -11.34 -11.06
C ASP A 41 -8.57 -12.17 -10.45
N TRP A 42 -7.31 -11.84 -10.76
CA TRP A 42 -6.15 -12.46 -10.11
C TRP A 42 -6.23 -12.25 -8.60
N LEU A 43 -6.41 -11.00 -8.14
CA LEU A 43 -6.44 -10.68 -6.71
C LEU A 43 -7.66 -11.31 -6.00
N LYS A 44 -8.83 -11.35 -6.65
CA LYS A 44 -10.00 -12.08 -6.19
C LYS A 44 -9.73 -13.58 -6.08
N SER A 45 -9.08 -14.19 -7.06
CA SER A 45 -8.75 -15.62 -7.04
C SER A 45 -7.86 -15.99 -5.84
N LEU A 46 -6.96 -15.10 -5.46
CA LEU A 46 -6.06 -15.28 -4.33
C LEU A 46 -6.76 -15.13 -2.99
N PHE A 47 -7.58 -14.09 -2.81
CA PHE A 47 -8.06 -13.70 -1.50
C PHE A 47 -9.57 -13.80 -1.28
N PHE A 48 -10.35 -14.15 -2.30
CA PHE A 48 -11.80 -14.26 -2.23
C PHE A 48 -12.29 -15.64 -2.68
N LYS A 49 -13.42 -16.07 -2.14
CA LYS A 49 -14.17 -17.24 -2.57
C LYS A 49 -15.65 -16.91 -2.44
N ASN A 50 -16.42 -17.07 -3.51
CA ASN A 50 -17.86 -16.72 -3.53
C ASN A 50 -18.14 -15.27 -3.06
N ASN A 51 -17.30 -14.30 -3.47
CA ASN A 51 -17.34 -12.91 -3.01
C ASN A 51 -17.09 -12.69 -1.51
N GLU A 52 -16.68 -13.71 -0.75
CA GLU A 52 -16.26 -13.56 0.63
C GLU A 52 -14.73 -13.60 0.76
N PRO A 53 -14.13 -12.78 1.63
CA PRO A 53 -12.69 -12.84 1.88
C PRO A 53 -12.31 -14.19 2.53
N LYS A 54 -11.20 -14.78 2.08
CA LYS A 54 -10.60 -15.98 2.67
C LYS A 54 -10.03 -15.66 4.05
N ASN A 55 -9.77 -16.71 4.84
CA ASN A 55 -9.28 -16.57 6.23
C ASN A 55 -8.03 -15.70 6.33
N ALA A 56 -7.03 -15.90 5.48
CA ALA A 56 -5.80 -15.08 5.51
C ALA A 56 -6.10 -13.57 5.38
N LEU A 57 -7.04 -13.18 4.52
CA LEU A 57 -7.43 -11.78 4.36
C LEU A 57 -8.31 -11.31 5.54
N LYS A 58 -9.20 -12.15 6.06
CA LYS A 58 -9.99 -11.85 7.28
C LYS A 58 -9.07 -11.58 8.47
N GLU A 59 -8.06 -12.42 8.67
CA GLU A 59 -7.05 -12.27 9.70
C GLU A 59 -6.26 -10.97 9.50
N LEU A 60 -5.80 -10.68 8.28
CA LEU A 60 -5.11 -9.40 8.01
C LEU A 60 -5.99 -8.18 8.35
N ILE A 61 -7.30 -8.22 8.06
CA ILE A 61 -8.21 -7.11 8.37
C ILE A 61 -8.35 -6.90 9.88
N ASP A 62 -8.37 -7.99 10.63
CA ASP A 62 -8.53 -8.00 12.09
C ASP A 62 -7.26 -7.51 12.82
N ALA A 63 -6.06 -7.85 12.30
CA ALA A 63 -4.78 -7.36 12.81
C ALA A 63 -3.82 -7.01 11.66
N PRO A 64 -3.96 -5.80 11.06
CA PRO A 64 -3.21 -5.41 9.86
C PRO A 64 -1.72 -5.14 10.12
N GLU A 65 -1.34 -4.88 11.36
CA GLU A 65 0.04 -4.63 11.78
C GLU A 65 0.77 -5.92 12.21
N ASP A 66 0.07 -7.06 12.25
CA ASP A 66 0.65 -8.33 12.68
C ASP A 66 1.59 -8.90 11.60
N LYS A 67 2.86 -9.10 11.98
CA LYS A 67 3.90 -9.55 11.05
C LYS A 67 3.66 -10.96 10.51
N GLU A 68 3.05 -11.85 11.28
CA GLU A 68 2.79 -13.21 10.85
C GLU A 68 1.70 -13.24 9.78
N ARG A 69 0.58 -12.53 10.02
CA ARG A 69 -0.51 -12.36 9.05
C ARG A 69 -0.03 -11.68 7.77
N GLN A 70 0.82 -10.66 7.91
CA GLN A 70 1.49 -10.02 6.78
C GLN A 70 2.35 -11.01 5.97
N ASN A 71 3.15 -11.84 6.64
CA ASN A 71 3.97 -12.85 5.97
C ASN A 71 3.13 -13.92 5.23
N VAL A 72 1.97 -14.30 5.76
CA VAL A 72 1.05 -15.22 5.10
C VAL A 72 0.54 -14.63 3.78
N ILE A 73 0.11 -13.37 3.79
CA ILE A 73 -0.35 -12.68 2.57
C ILE A 73 0.78 -12.58 1.54
N LYS A 74 1.97 -12.22 2.00
CA LYS A 74 3.16 -12.20 1.15
C LYS A 74 3.42 -13.56 0.49
N ALA A 75 3.41 -14.65 1.27
CA ALA A 75 3.65 -15.99 0.76
C ALA A 75 2.61 -16.42 -0.29
N ILE A 76 1.34 -16.06 -0.11
CA ILE A 76 0.28 -16.33 -1.09
C ILE A 76 0.58 -15.65 -2.44
N ILE A 77 1.02 -14.39 -2.40
CA ILE A 77 1.34 -13.64 -3.62
C ILE A 77 2.62 -14.19 -4.26
N GLU A 78 3.66 -14.46 -3.48
CA GLU A 78 4.92 -15.03 -3.97
C GLU A 78 4.69 -16.38 -4.65
N ASN A 79 3.92 -17.28 -4.02
CA ASN A 79 3.56 -18.58 -4.61
C ASN A 79 2.79 -18.39 -5.92
N SER A 80 1.84 -17.44 -5.97
CA SER A 80 1.09 -17.18 -7.19
C SER A 80 1.98 -16.70 -8.35
N ILE A 81 3.02 -15.92 -8.07
CA ILE A 81 3.98 -15.47 -9.09
C ILE A 81 4.94 -16.60 -9.48
N GLU A 82 5.33 -17.44 -8.52
CA GLU A 82 6.16 -18.62 -8.79
C GLU A 82 5.43 -19.62 -9.70
N ASP A 83 4.15 -19.88 -9.43
CA ASP A 83 3.30 -20.75 -10.25
C ASP A 83 3.03 -20.16 -11.65
N ASN A 84 2.85 -18.84 -11.74
CA ASN A 84 2.68 -18.14 -13.01
C ASN A 84 3.37 -16.77 -12.99
N PRO A 85 4.54 -16.64 -13.66
CA PRO A 85 5.32 -15.41 -13.70
C PRO A 85 4.57 -14.20 -14.29
N GLU A 86 3.52 -14.40 -15.08
CA GLU A 86 2.72 -13.30 -15.62
C GLU A 86 1.97 -12.53 -14.53
N ASN A 87 1.73 -13.15 -13.38
CA ASN A 87 1.07 -12.52 -12.24
C ASN A 87 1.88 -11.34 -11.65
N ASP A 88 3.19 -11.29 -11.88
CA ASP A 88 4.02 -10.14 -11.53
C ASP A 88 3.53 -8.85 -12.23
N LYS A 89 3.01 -8.95 -13.47
CA LYS A 89 2.47 -7.80 -14.20
C LYS A 89 1.23 -7.25 -13.49
N PHE A 90 0.35 -8.13 -13.01
CA PHE A 90 -0.84 -7.74 -12.26
C PHE A 90 -0.46 -7.07 -10.94
N LEU A 91 0.48 -7.66 -10.19
CA LEU A 91 0.99 -7.05 -8.96
C LEU A 91 1.55 -5.64 -9.21
N LYS A 92 2.40 -5.47 -10.22
CA LYS A 92 2.98 -4.17 -10.59
C LYS A 92 1.91 -3.17 -10.98
N GLU A 93 0.92 -3.59 -11.74
CA GLU A 93 -0.21 -2.72 -12.11
C GLU A 93 -0.95 -2.23 -10.88
N ILE A 94 -1.28 -3.15 -9.96
CA ILE A 94 -1.95 -2.82 -8.70
C ILE A 94 -1.09 -1.85 -7.88
N LEU A 95 0.20 -2.15 -7.66
CA LEU A 95 1.07 -1.28 -6.88
C LEU A 95 1.28 0.12 -7.48
N ASN A 96 1.17 0.25 -8.81
CA ASN A 96 1.27 1.54 -9.48
C ASN A 96 -0.02 2.37 -9.36
N LYS A 97 -1.18 1.72 -9.29
CA LYS A 97 -2.51 2.35 -9.29
C LYS A 97 -3.16 2.45 -7.92
N VAL A 98 -2.77 1.59 -6.98
CA VAL A 98 -3.11 1.77 -5.58
C VAL A 98 -2.55 3.13 -5.19
N PRO A 99 -3.37 4.02 -4.60
CA PRO A 99 -2.87 5.29 -4.13
C PRO A 99 -1.69 4.98 -3.24
N LYS A 100 -0.49 5.32 -3.73
CA LYS A 100 0.70 5.30 -2.89
C LYS A 100 0.25 6.09 -1.69
N THR A 101 0.25 5.47 -0.53
CA THR A 101 0.22 6.24 0.69
C THR A 101 1.55 6.98 0.64
N GLU A 102 1.60 8.07 -0.13
CA GLU A 102 2.36 9.22 0.27
C GLU A 102 1.90 9.37 1.71
N THR A 103 2.75 8.91 2.63
CA THR A 103 2.92 9.62 3.88
C THR A 103 3.19 11.04 3.42
N SER A 104 2.11 11.76 3.15
CA SER A 104 2.15 13.17 2.85
C SER A 104 2.49 13.70 4.22
N ILE A 105 3.80 13.79 4.49
CA ILE A 105 4.31 14.50 5.66
C ILE A 105 4.02 15.96 5.33
N TYR A 106 2.76 16.36 5.39
CA TYR A 106 2.28 17.73 5.16
C TYR A 106 2.67 18.65 6.33
N LYS A 107 3.63 18.21 7.16
CA LYS A 107 4.19 18.86 8.34
C LYS A 107 5.63 18.43 8.62
N SER A 108 6.45 18.14 7.61
CA SER A 108 7.90 18.02 7.82
C SER A 108 8.43 19.43 8.09
N LYS A 109 8.30 19.89 9.34
CA LYS A 109 9.06 21.04 9.80
C LYS A 109 10.52 20.67 9.62
N ASN A 110 11.26 21.44 8.83
CA ASN A 110 12.71 21.36 8.82
C ASN A 110 13.19 21.61 10.25
N VAL A 111 13.75 20.59 10.90
CA VAL A 111 14.36 20.73 12.23
C VAL A 111 15.86 20.83 12.01
N ASN A 112 16.44 22.00 12.25
CA ASN A 112 17.89 22.14 12.28
C ASN A 112 18.39 21.74 13.67
N THR A 113 19.17 20.67 13.75
CA THR A 113 19.77 20.16 15.01
C THR A 113 21.20 20.66 15.22
N GLY A 114 21.73 21.50 14.33
CA GLY A 114 23.05 22.12 14.44
C GLY A 114 23.02 23.47 15.15
N ASP A 115 24.16 23.88 15.70
CA ASP A 115 24.33 25.20 16.31
C ASP A 115 24.22 26.29 15.23
N VAL A 116 23.29 27.25 15.42
CA VAL A 116 23.03 28.31 14.45
C VAL A 116 23.60 29.61 15.00
N ASN A 117 24.76 30.02 14.48
CA ASN A 117 25.35 31.31 14.81
C ASN A 117 24.82 32.40 13.87
N THR A 118 23.90 33.24 14.35
CA THR A 118 23.22 34.23 13.50
C THR A 118 23.87 35.61 13.51
N GLN A 119 25.04 35.80 14.14
CA GLN A 119 25.85 37.06 14.15
C GLN A 119 25.03 38.38 14.18
N GLY A 120 23.87 38.40 14.86
CA GLY A 120 23.00 39.58 14.99
C GLY A 120 21.87 39.75 13.95
N GLY A 121 21.61 38.76 13.09
CA GLY A 121 20.51 38.77 12.11
C GLY A 121 19.27 37.97 12.55
N ASN A 122 18.12 38.29 11.96
CA ASN A 122 16.86 37.55 12.19
C ASN A 122 16.94 36.14 11.57
N PHE A 123 16.66 35.12 12.36
CA PHE A 123 16.67 33.72 11.93
C PHE A 123 15.25 33.14 11.92
N ARG A 124 14.81 32.63 10.76
CA ARG A 124 13.50 32.00 10.58
C ARG A 124 13.69 30.62 9.99
N ILE A 125 13.16 29.59 10.64
CA ILE A 125 13.01 28.25 10.09
C ILE A 125 11.51 27.93 10.06
N GLY A 126 10.95 27.78 8.87
CA GLY A 126 9.54 27.44 8.61
C GLY A 126 9.02 28.12 7.35
N ASP A 127 8.03 27.51 6.69
CA ASP A 127 7.37 28.04 5.49
C ASP A 127 6.77 29.43 5.74
N ASP A 128 7.18 30.37 4.88
CA ASP A 128 6.68 31.73 4.82
C ASP A 128 5.39 31.71 3.96
N TYR A 129 4.23 31.62 4.60
CA TYR A 129 2.96 31.85 3.88
C TYR A 129 2.76 33.37 3.74
N GLY A 130 3.39 33.93 2.70
CA GLY A 130 3.16 35.31 2.28
C GLY A 130 1.78 35.47 1.64
N VAL A 131 1.00 36.42 2.17
CA VAL A 131 -0.21 37.01 1.55
C VAL A 131 0.16 38.28 0.79
#